data_AF-A0A1D9GHE2-F1
#
_entry.id   AF-A0A1D9GHE2-F1
#
_cell.length_a   1.000
_cell.length_b   1.000
_cell.length_c   1.000
_cell.angle_alpha   90.00
_cell.angle_beta   90.00
_cell.angle_gamma   90.00
#
_symmetry.space_group_name_H-M   'P 1'
#
loop_
_entity.id
_entity.type
_entity.pdbx_description
1 polymer ?
#
loop_
_entity_poly.entity_id
_entity_poly.type
_entity_poly.pdbx_seq_one_letter_code
_entity_poly.pdbx_strand_id
1 'polypeptide(L)'
;MNANDHRQFDLHPVDQRRLTTLCGQFDENLKMIERRLQVKIGRRGHHFRVEGETEHVAAAVEVIRHLYRETEATDDIPPDTVHLFIRETGFERLPEDVPFDGVVTVIKTPKLQAKPRGANQQKYVHNIRTHDINFGIGPAGTGKTWLAVACAVEALKDEQVKRILLVRPAVEAGEKLGFLPGDLAQKVDPYLRPLYDALYEMLGFDHVTRLIEKSVIEIAPLAFMRGRTLNNSFIILDESQNTTREQMKMFLTRIGFGSTAVITGDTTQVDLPRGQNSGLIHAAGVLSKVPGIGFTRFEAKDVVRHPLVQRIVEAYDSFDDGSVSGR
;
A
#
# COMPACT_ATOMS: atom_id res chain seq x y z
N MET A 1 -9.85 24.73 16.53
CA MET A 1 -11.22 25.11 16.13
C MET A 1 -11.21 25.14 14.61
N ASN A 2 -11.61 24.05 13.95
CA ASN A 2 -11.58 24.00 12.49
C ASN A 2 -12.80 24.79 12.01
N ALA A 3 -12.56 25.99 11.48
CA ALA A 3 -13.62 26.84 10.96
C ALA A 3 -14.15 26.20 9.67
N ASN A 4 -15.42 25.80 9.70
CA ASN A 4 -16.12 25.31 8.52
C ASN A 4 -16.34 26.49 7.57
N ASP A 5 -15.67 26.48 6.43
CA ASP A 5 -15.73 27.52 5.39
C ASP A 5 -16.58 27.02 4.21
N HIS A 6 -17.11 27.95 3.43
CA HIS A 6 -17.74 27.64 2.15
C HIS A 6 -17.34 28.68 1.12
N ARG A 7 -16.92 28.22 -0.06
CA ARG A 7 -16.55 29.10 -1.19
C ARG A 7 -17.39 28.81 -2.40
N GLN A 8 -17.81 29.87 -3.07
CA GLN A 8 -18.52 29.82 -4.35
C GLN A 8 -17.66 30.51 -5.41
N PHE A 9 -17.60 29.91 -6.60
CA PHE A 9 -16.84 30.47 -7.71
C PHE A 9 -17.36 29.95 -9.06
N ASP A 10 -17.03 30.70 -10.10
CA ASP A 10 -17.42 30.43 -11.47
C ASP A 10 -16.22 30.04 -12.31
N LEU A 11 -16.44 29.13 -13.26
CA LEU A 11 -15.44 28.73 -14.25
C LEU A 11 -15.70 29.43 -15.58
N HIS A 12 -14.68 30.13 -16.08
CA HIS A 12 -14.71 30.85 -17.35
C HIS A 12 -13.48 30.48 -18.21
N PRO A 13 -13.60 30.53 -19.56
CA PRO A 13 -14.80 30.81 -20.35
C PRO A 13 -15.84 29.68 -20.25
N VAL A 14 -17.14 29.99 -20.28
CA VAL A 14 -18.18 28.96 -20.09
C VAL A 14 -18.25 28.04 -21.31
N ASP A 15 -17.78 26.81 -21.14
CA ASP A 15 -17.81 25.76 -22.17
C ASP A 15 -18.34 24.45 -21.56
N GLN A 16 -19.47 23.98 -22.10
CA GLN A 16 -20.16 22.78 -21.61
C GLN A 16 -19.35 21.49 -21.83
N ARG A 17 -18.55 21.41 -22.91
CA ARG A 17 -17.69 20.25 -23.18
C ARG A 17 -16.62 20.18 -22.11
N ARG A 18 -15.91 21.29 -21.87
CA ARG A 18 -14.87 21.41 -20.84
C ARG A 18 -15.41 21.12 -19.44
N LEU A 19 -16.60 21.63 -19.10
CA LEU A 19 -17.24 21.33 -17.82
C LEU A 19 -17.57 19.85 -17.66
N THR A 20 -17.97 19.17 -18.74
CA THR A 20 -18.23 17.72 -18.73
C THR A 20 -16.93 16.93 -18.53
N THR A 21 -15.87 17.29 -19.26
CA THR A 21 -14.53 16.68 -19.11
C THR A 21 -13.99 16.86 -17.69
N LEU A 22 -14.11 18.06 -17.11
CA LEU A 22 -13.72 18.34 -15.72
C LEU A 22 -14.43 17.41 -14.73
N CYS A 23 -15.75 17.23 -14.88
CA CYS A 23 -16.52 16.42 -13.95
C CYS A 23 -16.21 14.92 -14.08
N GLY A 24 -15.86 14.46 -15.28
CA GLY A 24 -15.70 13.04 -15.59
C GLY A 24 -17.04 12.31 -15.64
N GLN A 25 -17.02 10.99 -15.87
CA GLN A 25 -18.24 10.22 -15.98
C GLN A 25 -18.95 10.14 -14.62
N PHE A 26 -20.23 10.52 -14.55
CA PHE A 26 -21.00 10.55 -13.29
C PHE A 26 -20.32 11.34 -12.13
N ASP A 27 -19.65 12.44 -12.47
CA ASP A 27 -18.93 13.32 -11.53
C ASP A 27 -17.78 12.62 -10.78
N GLU A 28 -17.15 11.59 -11.36
CA GLU A 28 -16.08 10.81 -10.73
C GLU A 28 -14.88 11.66 -10.28
N ASN A 29 -14.51 12.68 -11.05
CA ASN A 29 -13.37 13.55 -10.73
C ASN A 29 -13.70 14.43 -9.53
N LEU A 30 -14.93 14.96 -9.45
CA LEU A 30 -15.36 15.76 -8.29
C LEU A 30 -15.43 14.89 -7.03
N LYS A 31 -15.99 13.68 -7.13
CA LYS A 31 -16.03 12.71 -6.02
C LYS A 31 -14.63 12.29 -5.55
N MET A 32 -13.66 12.25 -6.46
CA MET A 32 -12.27 11.98 -6.10
C MET A 32 -11.68 13.14 -5.28
N ILE A 33 -11.90 14.39 -5.70
CA ILE A 33 -11.48 15.58 -4.96
C ILE A 33 -12.16 15.65 -3.59
N GLU A 34 -13.48 15.42 -3.52
CA GLU A 34 -14.25 15.36 -2.27
C GLU A 34 -13.65 14.37 -1.27
N ARG A 35 -13.39 13.13 -1.72
CA ARG A 35 -12.84 12.08 -0.85
C ARG A 35 -11.44 12.40 -0.35
N ARG A 36 -10.57 12.94 -1.23
CA ARG A 36 -9.16 13.20 -0.92
C ARG A 36 -8.96 14.43 -0.04
N LEU A 37 -9.70 15.50 -0.29
CA LEU A 37 -9.60 16.75 0.45
C LEU A 37 -10.63 16.88 1.57
N GLN A 38 -11.44 15.84 1.81
CA GLN A 38 -12.48 15.82 2.85
C GLN A 38 -13.46 17.02 2.76
N VAL A 39 -13.80 17.42 1.53
CA VAL A 39 -14.74 18.52 1.24
C VAL A 39 -16.04 18.00 0.61
N LYS A 40 -17.07 18.83 0.58
CA LYS A 40 -18.27 18.63 -0.23
C LYS A 40 -18.28 19.60 -1.40
N ILE A 41 -18.56 19.12 -2.61
CA ILE A 41 -18.60 19.89 -3.84
C ILE A 41 -20.02 19.85 -4.42
N GLY A 42 -20.66 21.01 -4.48
CA GLY A 42 -21.91 21.22 -5.20
C GLY A 42 -21.65 21.93 -6.53
N ARG A 43 -22.35 21.52 -7.59
CA ARG A 43 -22.25 22.14 -8.93
C ARG A 43 -23.61 22.45 -9.52
N ARG A 44 -23.73 23.62 -10.15
CA ARG A 44 -24.84 23.98 -11.03
C ARG A 44 -24.33 24.68 -12.29
N GLY A 45 -24.11 23.93 -13.36
CA GLY A 45 -23.51 24.44 -14.60
C GLY A 45 -22.04 24.82 -14.40
N HIS A 46 -21.71 26.09 -14.63
CA HIS A 46 -20.37 26.65 -14.41
C HIS A 46 -20.16 27.23 -13.00
N HIS A 47 -21.22 27.23 -12.17
CA HIS A 47 -21.17 27.66 -10.77
C HIS A 47 -20.82 26.47 -9.86
N PHE A 48 -19.76 26.63 -9.07
CA PHE A 48 -19.28 25.63 -8.11
C PHE A 48 -19.36 26.17 -6.69
N ARG A 49 -19.65 25.26 -5.75
CA ARG A 49 -19.67 25.51 -4.31
C ARG A 49 -18.87 24.42 -3.62
N VAL A 50 -17.94 24.80 -2.75
CA VAL A 50 -17.12 23.87 -1.97
C VAL A 50 -17.28 24.19 -0.49
N GLU A 51 -17.50 23.16 0.33
CA GLU A 51 -17.70 23.28 1.78
C GLU A 51 -16.78 22.31 2.53
N GLY A 52 -16.22 22.76 3.66
CA GLY A 52 -15.30 21.98 4.48
C GLY A 52 -14.41 22.87 5.33
N GLU A 53 -13.27 22.37 5.78
CA GLU A 53 -12.29 23.18 6.50
C GLU A 53 -11.64 24.22 5.59
N THR A 54 -11.32 25.40 6.11
CA THR A 54 -10.82 26.54 5.33
C THR A 54 -9.67 26.20 4.38
N GLU A 55 -8.67 25.45 4.86
CA GLU A 55 -7.51 25.07 4.04
C GLU A 55 -7.90 24.04 2.96
N HIS A 56 -8.70 23.03 3.33
CA HIS A 56 -9.23 22.00 2.43
C HIS A 56 -10.07 22.61 1.29
N VAL A 57 -10.93 23.58 1.63
CA VAL A 57 -11.77 24.31 0.68
C VAL A 57 -10.92 25.12 -0.28
N ALA A 58 -9.88 25.80 0.21
CA ALA A 58 -8.97 26.57 -0.65
C ALA A 58 -8.25 25.67 -1.67
N ALA A 59 -7.70 24.54 -1.23
CA ALA A 59 -7.04 23.58 -2.12
C ALA A 59 -8.01 22.97 -3.13
N ALA A 60 -9.21 22.57 -2.71
CA ALA A 60 -10.21 22.03 -3.62
C ALA A 60 -10.61 23.03 -4.72
N VAL A 61 -10.78 24.31 -4.38
CA VAL A 61 -11.04 25.39 -5.36
C VAL A 61 -9.89 25.52 -6.36
N GLU A 62 -8.65 25.44 -5.88
CA GLU A 62 -7.46 25.51 -6.73
C GLU A 62 -7.35 24.32 -7.69
N VAL A 63 -7.53 23.09 -7.18
CA VAL A 63 -7.55 21.87 -8.00
C VAL A 63 -8.60 21.96 -9.10
N ILE A 64 -9.84 22.35 -8.76
CA ILE A 64 -10.93 22.45 -9.73
C ILE A 64 -10.61 23.48 -10.82
N ARG A 65 -10.06 24.64 -10.45
CA ARG A 65 -9.65 25.66 -11.43
C ARG A 65 -8.50 25.19 -12.31
N HIS A 66 -7.54 24.46 -11.74
CA HIS A 66 -6.39 24.00 -12.49
C HIS A 66 -6.78 22.91 -13.49
N LEU A 67 -7.57 21.92 -13.06
CA LEU A 67 -8.17 20.93 -13.93
C LEU A 67 -9.00 21.56 -15.05
N TYR A 68 -9.75 22.63 -14.75
CA TYR A 68 -10.50 23.34 -15.77
C TYR A 68 -9.59 23.99 -16.83
N ARG A 69 -8.41 24.50 -16.46
CA ARG A 69 -7.43 25.00 -17.43
C ARG A 69 -6.86 23.88 -18.28
N GLU A 70 -6.58 22.72 -17.69
CA GLU A 70 -6.07 21.57 -18.45
C GLU A 70 -7.02 21.08 -19.54
N THR A 71 -8.34 21.23 -19.36
CA THR A 71 -9.31 20.94 -20.43
C THR A 71 -9.15 21.78 -21.71
N GLU A 72 -8.27 22.79 -21.71
CA GLU A 72 -7.89 23.53 -22.93
C GLU A 72 -6.93 22.74 -23.81
N ALA A 73 -6.07 21.92 -23.20
CA ALA A 73 -5.03 21.16 -23.89
C ALA A 73 -5.41 19.69 -24.13
N THR A 74 -6.39 19.17 -23.37
CA THR A 74 -6.84 17.78 -23.46
C THR A 74 -8.37 17.66 -23.47
N ASP A 75 -8.88 16.70 -24.23
CA ASP A 75 -10.30 16.37 -24.30
C ASP A 75 -10.75 15.41 -23.17
N ASP A 76 -9.79 14.88 -22.41
CA ASP A 76 -10.02 13.97 -21.29
C ASP A 76 -9.16 14.34 -20.08
N ILE A 77 -9.71 14.15 -18.88
CA ILE A 77 -8.99 14.27 -17.61
C ILE A 77 -8.96 12.88 -16.99
N PRO A 78 -7.87 12.12 -17.17
CA PRO A 78 -7.74 10.84 -16.52
C PRO A 78 -7.61 11.03 -15.00
N PRO A 79 -8.05 10.05 -14.19
CA PRO A 79 -7.96 10.12 -12.73
C PRO A 79 -6.55 10.44 -12.19
N ASP A 80 -5.52 9.97 -12.90
CA ASP A 80 -4.10 10.22 -12.59
C ASP A 80 -3.77 11.73 -12.59
N THR A 81 -4.38 12.51 -13.50
CA THR A 81 -4.22 13.96 -13.59
C THR A 81 -4.87 14.67 -12.40
N VAL A 82 -6.06 14.22 -11.98
CA VAL A 82 -6.75 14.75 -10.79
C VAL A 82 -5.89 14.54 -9.54
N HIS A 83 -5.32 13.34 -9.39
CA HIS A 83 -4.40 13.02 -8.30
C HIS A 83 -3.15 13.89 -8.28
N LEU A 84 -2.53 14.12 -9.45
CA LEU A 84 -1.35 14.97 -9.56
C LEU A 84 -1.63 16.39 -9.05
N PHE A 85 -2.75 17.00 -9.46
CA PHE A 85 -3.06 18.36 -9.03
C PHE A 85 -3.46 18.46 -7.56
N ILE A 86 -4.14 17.46 -7.02
CA ILE A 86 -4.38 17.39 -5.56
C ILE A 86 -3.04 17.40 -4.81
N ARG A 87 -2.01 16.71 -5.30
CA ARG A 87 -0.66 16.75 -4.72
C ARG A 87 0.04 18.08 -4.87
N GLU A 88 -0.03 18.69 -6.04
CA GLU A 88 0.64 19.97 -6.33
C GLU A 88 0.13 21.11 -5.46
N THR A 89 -1.13 21.08 -5.01
CA THR A 89 -1.63 22.06 -4.03
C THR A 89 -0.92 22.02 -2.68
N GLY A 90 -0.04 21.03 -2.45
CA GLY A 90 0.66 20.83 -1.18
C GLY A 90 -0.28 20.49 -0.03
N PHE A 91 -1.53 20.16 -0.35
CA PHE A 91 -2.53 19.72 0.62
C PHE A 91 -2.30 18.25 1.01
N GLU A 92 -1.94 17.41 0.04
CA GLU A 92 -1.09 16.25 0.29
C GLU A 92 0.36 16.70 0.48
N ARG A 93 0.63 17.63 1.40
CA ARG A 93 1.84 17.48 2.20
C ARG A 93 1.67 16.11 2.83
N LEU A 94 2.31 15.10 2.21
CA LEU A 94 2.62 13.84 2.84
C LEU A 94 2.97 14.21 4.26
N PRO A 95 2.16 13.81 5.23
CA PRO A 95 2.23 14.42 6.53
C PRO A 95 3.63 14.12 7.07
N GLU A 96 4.49 15.12 7.06
CA GLU A 96 5.56 15.20 8.01
C GLU A 96 4.81 15.27 9.34
N ASP A 97 4.78 14.11 10.00
CA ASP A 97 4.22 13.90 11.31
C ASP A 97 2.70 14.15 11.42
N VAL A 98 1.83 13.27 10.86
CA VAL A 98 0.57 13.04 11.59
C VAL A 98 1.02 12.45 12.91
N PRO A 99 0.82 13.13 14.05
CA PRO A 99 1.22 12.56 15.32
C PRO A 99 0.42 11.27 15.47
N PHE A 100 1.11 10.15 15.62
CA PHE A 100 0.46 8.91 16.03
C PHE A 100 -0.10 9.17 17.44
N ASP A 101 -1.40 9.47 17.51
CA ASP A 101 -2.13 9.84 18.72
C ASP A 101 -2.35 8.65 19.68
N GLY A 102 -1.80 7.48 19.36
CA GLY A 102 -2.01 6.25 20.11
C GLY A 102 -3.38 5.62 19.89
N VAL A 103 -4.23 6.18 19.02
CA VAL A 103 -5.60 5.70 18.86
C VAL A 103 -5.62 4.47 17.97
N VAL A 104 -5.91 3.35 18.64
CA VAL A 104 -6.19 2.05 18.06
C VAL A 104 -7.24 2.18 16.97
N THR A 105 -6.84 1.91 15.73
CA THR A 105 -7.84 1.64 14.69
C THR A 105 -7.80 0.16 14.35
N VAL A 106 -8.84 -0.54 14.80
CA VAL A 106 -9.11 -1.92 14.39
C VAL A 106 -9.26 -1.94 12.87
N ILE A 107 -8.57 -2.88 12.21
CA ILE A 107 -8.73 -3.13 10.78
C ILE A 107 -9.96 -4.02 10.60
N LYS A 108 -10.94 -3.55 9.84
CA LYS A 108 -12.24 -4.23 9.68
C LYS A 108 -12.29 -5.02 8.38
N THR A 109 -11.93 -6.29 8.43
CA THR A 109 -12.14 -7.22 7.29
C THR A 109 -13.52 -7.89 7.39
N PRO A 110 -14.05 -8.48 6.30
CA PRO A 110 -15.38 -9.10 6.31
C PRO A 110 -15.58 -10.22 7.33
N LYS A 111 -14.57 -11.07 7.56
CA LYS A 111 -14.68 -12.20 8.50
C LYS A 111 -13.91 -12.00 9.81
N LEU A 112 -12.96 -11.07 9.84
CA LEU A 112 -12.07 -10.90 10.99
C LEU A 112 -11.80 -9.43 11.30
N GLN A 113 -11.79 -9.09 12.59
CA GLN A 113 -11.26 -7.82 13.05
C GLN A 113 -9.78 -7.97 13.43
N ALA A 114 -8.90 -7.45 12.58
CA ALA A 114 -7.47 -7.47 12.81
C ALA A 114 -7.09 -6.31 13.75
N LYS A 115 -6.47 -6.64 14.89
CA LYS A 115 -6.08 -5.67 15.92
C LYS A 115 -4.56 -5.63 16.09
N PRO A 116 -3.89 -4.52 15.77
CA PRO A 116 -2.47 -4.35 16.09
C PRO A 116 -2.29 -4.28 17.61
N ARG A 117 -1.39 -5.10 18.16
CA ARG A 117 -1.22 -5.30 19.61
C ARG A 117 -0.06 -4.49 20.20
N GLY A 118 0.96 -4.15 19.41
CA GLY A 118 2.13 -3.38 19.83
C GLY A 118 2.23 -2.01 19.17
N ALA A 119 3.02 -1.11 19.76
CA ALA A 119 3.24 0.25 19.24
C ALA A 119 3.78 0.25 17.80
N ASN A 120 4.74 -0.63 17.49
CA ASN A 120 5.28 -0.76 16.13
C ASN A 120 4.24 -1.29 15.13
N GLN A 121 3.38 -2.23 15.54
CA GLN A 121 2.27 -2.69 14.69
C GLN A 121 1.25 -1.59 14.44
N GLN A 122 0.93 -0.78 15.45
CA GLN A 122 -0.01 0.34 15.29
C GLN A 122 0.58 1.42 14.38
N LYS A 123 1.85 1.79 14.59
CA LYS A 123 2.60 2.71 13.71
C LYS A 123 2.64 2.19 12.27
N TYR A 124 2.87 0.88 12.09
CA TYR A 124 2.88 0.27 10.76
C TYR A 124 1.54 0.39 10.05
N VAL A 125 0.44 0.08 10.73
CA VAL A 125 -0.92 0.22 10.17
C VAL A 125 -1.24 1.68 9.86
N HIS A 126 -0.84 2.60 10.74
CA HIS A 126 -0.99 4.03 10.51
C HIS A 126 -0.22 4.49 9.27
N ASN A 127 1.05 4.10 9.13
CA ASN A 127 1.86 4.41 7.96
C ASN A 127 1.21 3.90 6.67
N ILE A 128 0.75 2.64 6.66
CA ILE A 128 0.07 2.04 5.50
C ILE A 128 -1.12 2.88 5.02
N ARG A 129 -1.86 3.50 5.94
CA ARG A 129 -3.06 4.29 5.60
C ARG A 129 -2.75 5.72 5.17
N THR A 130 -1.58 6.24 5.53
CA THR A 130 -1.22 7.66 5.35
C THR A 130 -0.17 7.87 4.26
N HIS A 131 0.53 6.81 3.85
CA HIS A 131 1.62 6.86 2.88
C HIS A 131 1.37 5.90 1.72
N ASP A 132 1.77 6.29 0.51
CA ASP A 132 1.63 5.43 -0.68
C ASP A 132 2.66 4.30 -0.70
N ILE A 133 3.83 4.48 -0.10
CA ILE A 133 4.90 3.47 -0.08
C ILE A 133 5.31 3.22 1.37
N ASN A 134 5.28 1.96 1.79
CA ASN A 134 5.49 1.57 3.18
C ASN A 134 6.45 0.39 3.28
N PHE A 135 7.46 0.53 4.13
CA PHE A 135 8.42 -0.54 4.43
C PHE A 135 8.14 -1.10 5.83
N GLY A 136 7.83 -2.40 5.89
CA GLY A 136 7.73 -3.17 7.13
C GLY A 136 8.91 -4.12 7.24
N ILE A 137 9.94 -3.74 8.01
CA ILE A 137 11.20 -4.48 8.09
C ILE A 137 11.36 -5.08 9.48
N GLY A 138 11.58 -6.39 9.58
CA GLY A 138 11.97 -7.02 10.84
C GLY A 138 11.61 -8.52 10.92
N PRO A 139 11.76 -9.12 12.11
CA PRO A 139 11.73 -10.57 12.27
C PRO A 139 10.44 -11.27 11.82
N ALA A 140 10.53 -12.57 11.52
CA ALA A 140 9.37 -13.43 11.29
C ALA A 140 8.47 -13.55 12.54
N GLY A 141 7.15 -13.49 12.34
CA GLY A 141 6.16 -13.56 13.43
C GLY A 141 5.81 -12.23 14.10
N THR A 142 6.33 -11.11 13.58
CA THR A 142 5.97 -9.74 14.01
C THR A 142 4.63 -9.24 13.43
N GLY A 143 4.03 -10.01 12.52
CA GLY A 143 2.75 -9.70 11.90
C GLY A 143 2.82 -8.74 10.70
N LYS A 144 4.03 -8.34 10.24
CA LYS A 144 4.24 -7.38 9.14
C LYS A 144 3.46 -7.71 7.86
N THR A 145 3.52 -8.96 7.39
CA THR A 145 2.84 -9.39 6.16
C THR A 145 1.33 -9.55 6.39
N TRP A 146 0.94 -10.15 7.52
CA TRP A 146 -0.46 -10.38 7.87
C TRP A 146 -1.22 -9.06 8.05
N LEU A 147 -0.65 -8.07 8.74
CA LEU A 147 -1.24 -6.73 8.88
C LEU A 147 -1.33 -5.99 7.54
N ALA A 148 -0.34 -6.16 6.66
CA ALA A 148 -0.40 -5.59 5.31
C ALA A 148 -1.58 -6.17 4.51
N VAL A 149 -1.78 -7.49 4.55
CA VAL A 149 -2.93 -8.15 3.91
C VAL A 149 -4.25 -7.66 4.52
N ALA A 150 -4.30 -7.49 5.84
CA ALA A 150 -5.49 -6.94 6.51
C ALA A 150 -5.84 -5.53 6.01
N CYS A 151 -4.85 -4.64 5.91
CA CYS A 151 -5.03 -3.30 5.35
C CYS A 151 -5.45 -3.36 3.87
N ALA A 152 -4.89 -4.27 3.08
CA ALA A 152 -5.27 -4.44 1.68
C ALA A 152 -6.74 -4.83 1.52
N VAL A 153 -7.19 -5.79 2.33
CA VAL A 153 -8.59 -6.25 2.35
C VAL A 153 -9.53 -5.14 2.79
N GLU A 154 -9.15 -4.36 3.81
CA GLU A 154 -9.93 -3.19 4.24
C GLU A 154 -10.03 -2.14 3.12
N ALA A 155 -8.91 -1.77 2.49
CA ALA A 155 -8.88 -0.80 1.40
C ALA A 155 -9.70 -1.25 0.18
N LEU A 156 -9.70 -2.55 -0.14
CA LEU A 156 -10.53 -3.10 -1.21
C LEU A 156 -12.02 -3.06 -0.85
N LYS A 157 -12.36 -3.45 0.39
CA LYS A 157 -13.75 -3.44 0.89
C LYS A 157 -14.32 -2.03 0.93
N ASP A 158 -13.51 -1.04 1.33
CA ASP A 158 -13.91 0.36 1.43
C ASP A 158 -13.79 1.11 0.09
N GLU A 159 -13.59 0.39 -1.02
CA GLU A 159 -13.51 0.90 -2.40
C GLU A 159 -12.42 1.97 -2.61
N GLN A 160 -11.37 1.94 -1.78
CA GLN A 160 -10.20 2.82 -1.91
C GLN A 160 -9.28 2.34 -3.04
N VAL A 161 -9.21 1.03 -3.25
CA VAL A 161 -8.49 0.39 -4.36
C VAL A 161 -9.44 -0.52 -5.12
N LYS A 162 -9.12 -0.80 -6.39
CA LYS A 162 -9.90 -1.69 -7.25
C LYS A 162 -9.38 -3.12 -7.26
N ARG A 163 -8.13 -3.33 -6.86
CA ARG A 163 -7.46 -4.64 -6.89
C ARG A 163 -6.36 -4.77 -5.85
N ILE A 164 -6.06 -6.00 -5.43
CA ILE A 164 -4.93 -6.37 -4.56
C ILE A 164 -3.93 -7.17 -5.39
N LEU A 165 -2.66 -6.79 -5.35
CA LEU A 165 -1.55 -7.52 -5.98
C LEU A 165 -0.60 -8.02 -4.90
N LEU A 166 -0.42 -9.34 -4.87
CA LEU A 166 0.49 -10.02 -3.96
C LEU A 166 1.69 -10.51 -4.74
N VAL A 167 2.86 -9.97 -4.42
CA VAL A 167 4.08 -10.15 -5.17
C VAL A 167 5.16 -10.74 -4.27
N ARG A 168 5.86 -11.76 -4.75
CA ARG A 168 7.00 -12.36 -4.05
C ARG A 168 8.15 -12.58 -5.05
N PRO A 169 9.41 -12.31 -4.70
CA PRO A 169 10.54 -12.68 -5.56
C PRO A 169 10.68 -14.20 -5.60
N ALA A 170 10.98 -14.74 -6.78
CA ALA A 170 11.33 -16.15 -6.91
C ALA A 170 12.80 -16.31 -6.50
N VAL A 171 13.02 -16.87 -5.31
CA VAL A 171 14.36 -17.23 -4.82
C VAL A 171 14.32 -18.67 -4.33
N GLU A 172 15.35 -19.43 -4.72
CA GLU A 172 15.54 -20.82 -4.32
C GLU A 172 15.99 -20.86 -2.86
N ALA A 173 15.05 -20.83 -1.91
CA ALA A 173 15.36 -20.98 -0.51
C ALA A 173 15.68 -22.45 -0.20
N GLY A 174 16.96 -22.81 -0.22
CA GLY A 174 17.47 -24.11 0.26
C GLY A 174 17.22 -25.33 -0.64
N GLU A 175 16.21 -25.31 -1.52
CA GLU A 175 15.93 -26.37 -2.49
C GLU A 175 15.92 -25.80 -3.92
N LYS A 176 16.62 -26.47 -4.86
CA LYS A 176 16.62 -26.06 -6.28
C LYS A 176 15.19 -26.09 -6.81
N LEU A 177 14.72 -25.01 -7.44
CA LEU A 177 13.39 -24.94 -8.08
C LEU A 177 13.22 -26.04 -9.16
N GLY A 178 14.33 -26.65 -9.57
CA GLY A 178 14.44 -27.69 -10.59
C GLY A 178 13.79 -29.05 -10.29
N PHE A 179 13.11 -29.27 -9.16
CA PHE A 179 12.56 -30.60 -8.83
C PHE A 179 11.03 -30.69 -8.68
N LEU A 180 10.28 -29.58 -8.67
CA LEU A 180 8.82 -29.67 -8.68
C LEU A 180 8.32 -29.94 -10.12
N PRO A 181 7.61 -31.06 -10.40
CA PRO A 181 6.95 -31.28 -11.68
C PRO A 181 5.77 -30.30 -11.83
N GLY A 182 5.56 -29.74 -13.02
CA GLY A 182 4.48 -28.80 -13.28
C GLY A 182 4.89 -27.53 -14.05
N ASP A 183 3.91 -26.70 -14.37
CA ASP A 183 4.13 -25.38 -14.97
C ASP A 183 4.77 -24.39 -13.96
N LEU A 184 5.26 -23.24 -14.44
CA LEU A 184 5.94 -22.26 -13.58
C LEU A 184 5.04 -21.77 -12.42
N ALA A 185 3.72 -21.76 -12.60
CA ALA A 185 2.78 -21.34 -11.56
C ALA A 185 2.70 -22.39 -10.43
N GLN A 186 2.62 -23.67 -10.77
CA GLN A 186 2.60 -24.79 -9.82
C GLN A 186 3.87 -24.88 -8.97
N LYS A 187 5.03 -24.43 -9.50
CA LYS A 187 6.30 -24.42 -8.76
C LYS A 187 6.43 -23.27 -7.78
N VAL A 188 5.74 -22.16 -8.02
CA VAL A 188 5.81 -20.94 -7.20
C VAL A 188 4.70 -20.92 -6.13
N ASP A 189 3.62 -21.67 -6.34
CA ASP A 189 2.46 -21.77 -5.46
C ASP A 189 2.78 -22.08 -3.97
N PRO A 190 3.72 -23.00 -3.63
CA PRO A 190 4.05 -23.27 -2.23
C PRO A 190 4.58 -22.05 -1.47
N TYR A 191 5.33 -21.17 -2.14
CA TYR A 191 5.91 -19.95 -1.55
C TYR A 191 4.87 -18.85 -1.34
N LEU A 192 3.73 -18.94 -2.02
CA LEU A 192 2.65 -17.96 -1.96
C LEU A 192 1.57 -18.36 -0.95
N ARG A 193 1.57 -19.62 -0.48
CA ARG A 193 0.58 -20.17 0.45
C ARG A 193 0.33 -19.32 1.71
N PRO A 194 1.35 -18.76 2.40
CA PRO A 194 1.09 -17.91 3.56
C PRO A 194 0.21 -16.68 3.26
N LEU A 195 0.28 -16.16 2.03
CA LEU A 195 -0.56 -15.03 1.59
C LEU A 195 -2.00 -15.48 1.31
N TYR A 196 -2.18 -16.67 0.72
CA TYR A 196 -3.50 -17.28 0.55
C TYR A 196 -4.18 -17.52 1.89
N ASP A 197 -3.47 -18.10 2.86
CA ASP A 197 -4.01 -18.41 4.18
C ASP A 197 -4.52 -17.14 4.89
N ALA A 198 -3.74 -16.05 4.83
CA ALA A 198 -4.14 -14.76 5.38
C ALA A 198 -5.41 -14.20 4.69
N LEU A 199 -5.50 -14.30 3.36
CA LEU A 199 -6.70 -13.89 2.63
C LEU A 199 -7.92 -14.74 3.00
N TYR A 200 -7.76 -16.06 3.11
CA TYR A 200 -8.84 -16.97 3.47
C TYR A 200 -9.37 -16.71 4.88
N GLU A 201 -8.50 -16.37 5.83
CA GLU A 201 -8.89 -15.97 7.17
C GLU A 201 -9.78 -14.71 7.16
N MET A 202 -9.45 -13.72 6.32
CA MET A 202 -10.10 -12.40 6.31
C MET A 202 -11.36 -12.31 5.44
N LEU A 203 -11.38 -13.03 4.32
CA LEU A 203 -12.45 -12.98 3.31
C LEU A 203 -13.25 -14.29 3.23
N GLY A 204 -12.64 -15.42 3.59
CA GLY A 204 -13.18 -16.75 3.37
C GLY A 204 -12.78 -17.34 2.02
N PHE A 205 -12.59 -18.65 2.01
CA PHE A 205 -12.17 -19.43 0.84
C PHE A 205 -12.96 -19.11 -0.44
N ASP A 206 -14.28 -19.34 -0.45
CA ASP A 206 -15.11 -19.16 -1.64
C ASP A 206 -15.11 -17.71 -2.18
N HIS A 207 -14.89 -16.73 -1.30
CA HIS A 207 -14.83 -15.34 -1.72
C HIS A 207 -13.48 -15.03 -2.37
N VAL A 208 -12.38 -15.46 -1.76
CA VAL A 208 -11.03 -15.28 -2.32
C VAL A 208 -10.92 -15.94 -3.68
N THR A 209 -11.40 -17.19 -3.84
CA THR A 209 -11.37 -17.89 -5.13
C THR A 209 -12.08 -17.09 -6.23
N ARG A 210 -13.28 -16.58 -5.96
CA ARG A 210 -14.02 -15.73 -6.91
C ARG A 210 -13.30 -14.42 -7.24
N LEU A 211 -12.63 -13.80 -6.27
CA LEU A 211 -11.88 -12.56 -6.49
C LEU A 211 -10.62 -12.80 -7.32
N ILE A 212 -9.98 -13.96 -7.15
CA ILE A 212 -8.83 -14.37 -7.96
C ILE A 212 -9.26 -14.66 -9.40
N GLU A 213 -10.33 -15.43 -9.60
CA GLU A 213 -10.89 -15.71 -10.93
C GLU A 213 -11.25 -14.42 -11.69
N LYS A 214 -11.76 -13.40 -10.97
CA LYS A 214 -12.06 -12.07 -11.53
C LYS A 214 -10.84 -11.16 -11.66
N SER A 215 -9.65 -11.62 -11.31
CA SER A 215 -8.41 -10.82 -11.28
C SER A 215 -8.49 -9.57 -10.41
N VAL A 216 -9.39 -9.56 -9.40
CA VAL A 216 -9.44 -8.52 -8.37
C VAL A 216 -8.33 -8.73 -7.35
N ILE A 217 -8.04 -10.00 -7.03
CA ILE A 217 -6.84 -10.39 -6.29
C ILE A 217 -5.92 -11.10 -7.26
N GLU A 218 -4.71 -10.58 -7.46
CA GLU A 218 -3.70 -11.19 -8.31
C GLU A 218 -2.50 -11.58 -7.45
N ILE A 219 -2.02 -12.80 -7.63
CA ILE A 219 -0.84 -13.31 -6.93
C ILE A 219 0.17 -13.69 -8.02
N ALA A 220 1.32 -13.03 -8.03
CA ALA A 220 2.26 -13.13 -9.13
C ALA A 220 3.71 -13.02 -8.66
N PRO A 221 4.66 -13.70 -9.34
CA PRO A 221 6.07 -13.51 -9.06
C PRO A 221 6.52 -12.11 -9.49
N LEU A 222 7.56 -11.59 -8.83
CA LEU A 222 8.06 -10.23 -9.05
C LEU A 222 8.39 -9.91 -10.52
N ALA A 223 8.84 -10.89 -11.29
CA ALA A 223 9.17 -10.72 -12.70
C ALA A 223 7.98 -10.19 -13.55
N PHE A 224 6.75 -10.50 -13.15
CA PHE A 224 5.54 -10.11 -13.89
C PHE A 224 5.19 -8.63 -13.71
N MET A 225 5.88 -7.92 -12.81
CA MET A 225 5.69 -6.48 -12.61
C MET A 225 6.39 -5.65 -13.70
N ARG A 226 7.30 -6.26 -14.47
CA ARG A 226 8.06 -5.56 -15.51
C ARG A 226 7.12 -5.00 -16.58
N GLY A 227 7.29 -3.72 -16.90
CA GLY A 227 6.50 -3.05 -17.94
C GLY A 227 5.07 -2.69 -17.53
N ARG A 228 4.66 -2.95 -16.29
CA ARG A 228 3.33 -2.57 -15.78
C ARG A 228 3.35 -1.18 -15.14
N THR A 229 2.20 -0.54 -15.14
CA THR A 229 1.90 0.58 -14.23
C THR A 229 0.76 0.12 -13.35
N LEU A 230 0.96 0.19 -12.03
CA LEU A 230 0.04 -0.37 -11.05
C LEU A 230 -0.80 0.77 -10.46
N ASN A 231 -1.86 1.17 -11.18
CA ASN A 231 -2.83 2.18 -10.74
C ASN A 231 -3.98 1.55 -9.92
N ASN A 232 -4.58 2.31 -9.01
CA ASN A 232 -5.75 1.94 -8.20
C ASN A 232 -5.63 0.56 -7.53
N SER A 233 -4.44 0.25 -7.01
CA SER A 233 -4.06 -1.08 -6.54
C SER A 233 -3.48 -1.04 -5.13
N PHE A 234 -3.77 -2.05 -4.33
CA PHE A 234 -2.99 -2.32 -3.13
C PHE A 234 -1.96 -3.41 -3.42
N ILE A 235 -0.68 -3.08 -3.39
CA ILE A 235 0.41 -3.99 -3.76
C ILE A 235 1.19 -4.38 -2.52
N ILE A 236 1.41 -5.68 -2.31
CA ILE A 236 2.28 -6.20 -1.25
C ILE A 236 3.45 -6.93 -1.91
N LEU A 237 4.67 -6.45 -1.68
CA LEU A 237 5.89 -7.16 -2.02
C LEU A 237 6.43 -7.84 -0.77
N ASP A 238 6.20 -9.15 -0.67
CA ASP A 238 6.63 -9.97 0.46
C ASP A 238 8.00 -10.62 0.21
N GLU A 239 8.69 -10.98 1.31
CA GLU A 239 10.09 -11.45 1.30
C GLU A 239 11.04 -10.56 0.48
N SER A 240 10.86 -9.25 0.57
CA SER A 240 11.60 -8.30 -0.25
C SER A 240 13.11 -8.29 0.03
N GLN A 241 13.58 -8.87 1.15
CA GLN A 241 15.01 -9.08 1.38
C GLN A 241 15.67 -9.92 0.29
N ASN A 242 14.89 -10.75 -0.40
CA ASN A 242 15.27 -11.64 -1.48
C ASN A 242 15.15 -10.98 -2.87
N THR A 243 15.10 -9.65 -2.92
CA THR A 243 15.18 -8.88 -4.17
C THR A 243 16.59 -8.36 -4.40
N THR A 244 17.02 -8.24 -5.67
CA THR A 244 18.21 -7.45 -6.02
C THR A 244 17.90 -5.95 -6.02
N ARG A 245 18.94 -5.11 -6.07
CA ARG A 245 18.79 -3.65 -6.19
C ARG A 245 18.00 -3.26 -7.44
N GLU A 246 18.29 -3.92 -8.56
CA GLU A 246 17.64 -3.70 -9.84
C GLU A 246 16.17 -4.11 -9.78
N GLN A 247 15.86 -5.25 -9.15
CA GLN A 247 14.49 -5.71 -8.97
C GLN A 247 13.67 -4.78 -8.07
N MET A 248 14.25 -4.33 -6.95
CA MET A 248 13.60 -3.38 -6.05
C MET A 248 13.34 -2.03 -6.75
N LYS A 249 14.34 -1.50 -7.46
CA LYS A 249 14.16 -0.27 -8.27
C LYS A 249 13.11 -0.46 -9.36
N MET A 250 13.15 -1.60 -10.07
CA MET A 250 12.14 -1.94 -11.08
C MET A 250 10.75 -1.90 -10.46
N PHE A 251 10.53 -2.59 -9.34
CA PHE A 251 9.25 -2.65 -8.63
C PHE A 251 8.73 -1.28 -8.20
N LEU A 252 9.55 -0.51 -7.47
CA LEU A 252 9.15 0.79 -6.92
C LEU A 252 8.73 1.77 -8.04
N THR A 253 9.35 1.69 -9.22
CA THR A 253 8.97 2.53 -10.37
C THR A 253 7.73 2.05 -11.13
N ARG A 254 7.08 0.94 -10.72
CA ARG A 254 5.79 0.50 -11.29
C ARG A 254 4.59 1.03 -10.50
N ILE A 255 4.81 1.57 -9.31
CA ILE A 255 3.74 2.07 -8.45
C ILE A 255 3.13 3.29 -9.12
N GLY A 256 1.84 3.17 -9.44
CA GLY A 256 1.08 4.20 -10.12
C GLY A 256 0.13 4.93 -9.18
N PHE A 257 -0.75 5.76 -9.75
CA PHE A 257 -1.66 6.61 -8.97
C PHE A 257 -2.78 5.83 -8.30
N GLY A 258 -3.29 6.36 -7.20
CA GLY A 258 -4.36 5.73 -6.42
C GLY A 258 -3.98 4.38 -5.81
N SER A 259 -2.67 4.11 -5.70
CA SER A 259 -2.15 2.84 -5.23
C SER A 259 -1.35 2.99 -3.95
N THR A 260 -1.40 1.94 -3.13
CA THR A 260 -0.58 1.80 -1.93
C THR A 260 0.29 0.57 -2.09
N ALA A 261 1.60 0.72 -1.92
CA ALA A 261 2.58 -0.35 -1.94
C ALA A 261 3.15 -0.60 -0.56
N VAL A 262 3.15 -1.86 -0.13
CA VAL A 262 3.71 -2.31 1.13
C VAL A 262 4.81 -3.32 0.85
N ILE A 263 6.02 -3.01 1.27
CA ILE A 263 7.23 -3.80 1.07
C ILE A 263 7.60 -4.42 2.42
N THR A 264 7.45 -5.74 2.53
CA THR A 264 7.74 -6.49 3.75
C THR A 264 8.98 -7.35 3.59
N GLY A 265 9.79 -7.47 4.64
CA GLY A 265 10.94 -8.36 4.61
C GLY A 265 11.68 -8.46 5.94
N ASP A 266 12.59 -9.42 6.01
CA ASP A 266 13.47 -9.63 7.16
C ASP A 266 14.93 -9.57 6.72
N THR A 267 15.67 -8.54 7.16
CA THR A 267 17.05 -8.31 6.71
C THR A 267 18.04 -9.37 7.21
N THR A 268 17.66 -10.20 8.18
CA THR A 268 18.50 -11.30 8.68
C THR A 268 18.35 -12.59 7.85
N GLN A 269 17.32 -12.69 7.01
CA GLN A 269 16.97 -13.90 6.24
C GLN A 269 17.17 -13.68 4.73
N VAL A 270 18.37 -13.23 4.34
CA VAL A 270 18.70 -12.99 2.93
C VAL A 270 19.17 -14.28 2.27
N ASP A 271 18.36 -14.80 1.35
CA ASP A 271 18.61 -16.05 0.60
C ASP A 271 19.27 -15.80 -0.77
N LEU A 272 19.73 -14.57 -1.03
CA LEU A 272 20.36 -14.23 -2.30
C LEU A 272 21.71 -14.94 -2.48
N PRO A 273 22.10 -15.27 -3.74
CA PRO A 273 23.41 -15.83 -4.03
C PRO A 273 24.55 -14.96 -3.48
N ARG A 274 25.64 -15.61 -3.04
CA ARG A 274 26.82 -14.92 -2.51
C ARG A 274 27.31 -13.81 -3.45
N GLY A 275 27.53 -12.62 -2.89
CA GLY A 275 27.99 -11.44 -3.62
C GLY A 275 26.87 -10.52 -4.12
N GLN A 276 25.60 -10.94 -4.06
CA GLN A 276 24.48 -10.05 -4.35
C GLN A 276 24.03 -9.29 -3.10
N ASN A 277 23.84 -7.99 -3.26
CA ASN A 277 23.31 -7.13 -2.20
C ASN A 277 21.79 -7.09 -2.25
N SER A 278 21.15 -7.22 -1.07
CA SER A 278 19.70 -7.09 -0.94
C SER A 278 19.21 -5.71 -1.38
N GLY A 279 18.20 -5.71 -2.25
CA GLY A 279 17.48 -4.54 -2.71
C GLY A 279 16.71 -3.85 -1.60
N LEU A 280 16.14 -4.61 -0.65
CA LEU A 280 15.46 -4.07 0.52
C LEU A 280 16.41 -3.24 1.39
N ILE A 281 17.55 -3.81 1.77
CA ILE A 281 18.54 -3.13 2.63
C ILE A 281 19.03 -1.85 1.94
N HIS A 282 19.32 -1.92 0.64
CA HIS A 282 19.75 -0.78 -0.15
C HIS A 282 18.66 0.30 -0.25
N ALA A 283 17.42 -0.07 -0.57
CA ALA A 283 16.31 0.86 -0.67
C ALA A 283 16.01 1.55 0.66
N ALA A 284 16.06 0.81 1.78
CA ALA A 284 15.88 1.39 3.11
C ALA A 284 16.92 2.47 3.44
N GLY A 285 18.16 2.32 2.94
CA GLY A 285 19.18 3.37 3.06
C GLY A 285 18.90 4.58 2.17
N VAL A 286 18.70 4.33 0.87
CA VAL A 286 18.55 5.38 -0.15
C VAL A 286 17.27 6.20 0.03
N LEU A 287 16.18 5.58 0.44
CA LEU A 287 14.85 6.19 0.50
C LEU A 287 14.49 6.73 1.89
N SER A 288 15.38 6.60 2.88
CA SER A 288 15.14 6.98 4.28
C SER A 288 14.75 8.45 4.49
N LYS A 289 15.12 9.34 3.55
CA LYS A 289 14.85 10.78 3.60
C LYS A 289 13.85 11.25 2.54
N VAL A 290 13.23 10.33 1.81
CA VAL A 290 12.26 10.70 0.79
C VAL A 290 10.91 10.93 1.48
N PRO A 291 10.34 12.14 1.41
CA PRO A 291 9.04 12.41 2.00
C PRO A 291 7.96 11.49 1.43
N GLY A 292 7.04 11.05 2.28
CA GLY A 292 5.92 10.19 1.87
C GLY A 292 6.23 8.71 1.72
N ILE A 293 7.41 8.27 2.15
CA ILE A 293 7.71 6.86 2.31
C ILE A 293 7.71 6.51 3.81
N GLY A 294 6.77 5.67 4.20
CA GLY A 294 6.65 5.17 5.57
C GLY A 294 7.68 4.08 5.86
N PHE A 295 8.39 4.17 6.99
CA PHE A 295 9.27 3.11 7.48
C PHE A 295 8.85 2.64 8.87
N THR A 296 8.64 1.34 9.02
CA THR A 296 8.49 0.70 10.33
C THR A 296 9.49 -0.43 10.49
N ARG A 297 10.27 -0.35 11.57
CA ARG A 297 11.22 -1.38 11.97
C ARG A 297 10.64 -2.15 13.14
N PHE A 298 10.40 -3.44 12.92
CA PHE A 298 9.96 -4.36 13.96
C PHE A 298 11.17 -4.96 14.67
N GLU A 299 11.01 -5.20 15.96
CA GLU A 299 12.00 -5.81 16.84
C GLU A 299 11.53 -7.19 17.31
N ALA A 300 12.42 -7.97 17.93
CA ALA A 300 12.08 -9.28 18.48
C ALA A 300 10.92 -9.21 19.51
N LYS A 301 10.82 -8.11 20.26
CA LYS A 301 9.73 -7.88 21.23
C LYS A 301 8.34 -7.72 20.59
N ASP A 302 8.28 -7.44 19.28
CA ASP A 302 7.03 -7.32 18.53
C ASP A 302 6.50 -8.68 18.04
N VAL A 303 7.26 -9.77 18.26
CA VAL A 303 6.87 -11.12 17.88
C VAL A 303 5.74 -11.59 18.78
N VAL A 304 4.57 -11.83 18.18
CA VAL A 304 3.41 -12.36 18.88
C VAL A 304 3.25 -13.82 18.50
N ARG A 305 3.76 -14.71 19.33
CA ARG A 305 3.62 -16.17 19.17
C ARG A 305 2.83 -16.76 20.32
N HIS A 306 2.31 -17.96 20.10
CA HIS A 306 1.73 -18.75 21.18
C HIS A 306 2.79 -19.02 22.27
N PRO A 307 2.48 -18.92 23.58
CA PRO A 307 3.47 -19.08 24.65
C PRO A 307 4.24 -20.40 24.63
N LEU A 308 3.63 -21.48 24.11
CA LEU A 308 4.34 -22.75 23.90
C LEU A 308 5.40 -22.65 22.80
N VAL A 309 5.09 -22.00 21.68
CA VAL A 309 6.04 -21.84 20.56
C VAL A 309 7.22 -20.98 20.99
N GLN A 310 6.96 -19.93 21.78
CA GLN A 310 8.04 -19.11 22.35
C GLN A 310 8.98 -19.94 23.22
N ARG A 311 8.44 -20.74 24.16
CA ARG A 311 9.25 -21.65 24.99
C ARG A 311 10.05 -22.66 24.19
N ILE A 312 9.52 -23.14 23.07
CA ILE A 312 10.25 -24.04 22.15
C ILE A 312 11.44 -23.31 21.52
N VAL A 313 11.23 -22.10 21.00
CA VAL A 313 12.31 -21.29 20.40
C VAL A 313 13.40 -21.01 21.44
N GLU A 314 13.02 -20.54 22.63
CA GLU A 314 13.97 -20.26 23.73
C GLU A 314 14.79 -21.50 24.13
N ALA A 315 14.19 -22.70 24.10
CA ALA A 315 14.89 -23.95 24.39
C ALA A 315 15.93 -24.33 23.33
N TYR A 316 15.66 -24.08 22.05
CA TYR A 316 16.62 -24.28 20.96
C TYR A 316 17.74 -23.25 21.00
N ASP A 317 17.40 -21.96 21.14
CA ASP A 317 18.38 -20.88 21.24
C ASP A 317 19.37 -21.12 22.40
N SER A 318 18.85 -21.55 23.56
CA SER A 318 19.68 -21.88 24.73
C SER A 318 20.61 -23.07 24.50
N PHE A 319 20.18 -24.06 23.71
CA PHE A 319 21.01 -25.22 23.38
C PHE A 319 22.13 -24.85 22.39
N ASP A 320 21.79 -24.06 21.38
CA ASP A 320 22.75 -23.60 20.38
C ASP A 320 23.79 -22.66 21.01
N ASP A 321 23.40 -21.71 21.87
CA ASP A 321 24.32 -20.84 22.62
C ASP A 321 25.22 -21.63 23.59
N GLY A 322 24.67 -22.66 24.24
CA GLY A 322 25.42 -23.57 25.12
C GLY A 322 26.46 -24.43 24.37
N SER A 323 26.25 -24.68 23.07
CA SER A 323 27.17 -25.47 22.25
C SER A 323 28.38 -24.68 21.75
N VAL A 324 28.29 -23.35 21.68
CA VAL A 324 29.37 -22.44 21.25
C VAL A 324 30.39 -22.16 22.36
N SER A 325 29.99 -22.32 23.63
CA SER A 325 30.86 -22.10 24.80
C SER A 325 31.65 -23.35 25.24
N GLY A 326 31.45 -24.50 24.57
CA GLY A 326 32.08 -25.79 24.89
C GLY A 326 33.11 -26.29 23.87
N ARG A 327 33.62 -25.44 22.97
CA ARG A 327 34.70 -25.75 22.02
C ARG A 327 35.85 -24.78 22.14
#